data_AF-A0A9E5ZQN3-F1
#
_entry.id   AF-A0A9E5ZQN3-F1
#
_cell.length_a   1.000
_cell.length_b   1.000
_cell.length_c   1.000
_cell.angle_alpha   90.00
_cell.angle_beta   90.00
_cell.angle_gamma   90.00
#
_symmetry.space_group_name_H-M   'P 1'
#
loop_
_entity.id
_entity.type
_entity.pdbx_description
1 polymer ?
#
loop_
_entity_poly.entity_id
_entity_poly.type
_entity_poly.pdbx_seq_one_letter_code
_entity_poly.pdbx_strand_id
1 'polypeptide(L)'
;MPDYSEYIIKENDEIEIFANYRGDYTFLSDIFLGPILTKEFIKRQTKLESTKGDNAFSAIVLDFDNKELLIEIYQDEEEDGSGIFSTEILLKILEARYPGWSIKYATNGILDRQKYLSIRNYKSIVFCDYDKDGWDEPRGTLISLNDNSETKIFWNELSLYELIPKGTDFILNEENQDNVPENRFPFGGIHVDFNDKKMFFWYFNPTPQAEKWAIKYWKGYEVSFLFNGYRNHFNILELSKFNDVINCGMTKALNALKESLVFSYERYSEISSSNERYNQELKLMNTSERLNIFEKTINELNKNGLQQFV
;
A
#
# COMPACT_ATOMS: atom_id res chain seq x y z
N MET A 1 3.19 -10.89 15.80
CA MET A 1 3.61 -10.14 14.60
C MET A 1 4.19 -11.14 13.61
N PRO A 2 3.81 -11.05 12.33
CA PRO A 2 4.42 -11.88 11.31
C PRO A 2 5.87 -11.48 11.09
N ASP A 3 6.72 -12.46 10.85
CA ASP A 3 8.18 -12.32 10.82
C ASP A 3 8.80 -12.86 9.53
N TYR A 4 8.02 -12.87 8.45
CA TYR A 4 8.46 -13.38 7.16
C TYR A 4 7.86 -12.60 5.98
N SER A 5 8.54 -12.72 4.84
CA SER A 5 8.07 -12.29 3.53
C SER A 5 7.76 -13.51 2.65
N GLU A 6 6.68 -13.45 1.86
CA GLU A 6 6.29 -14.50 0.92
C GLU A 6 6.54 -14.07 -0.53
N TYR A 7 7.15 -14.94 -1.32
CA TYR A 7 7.47 -14.67 -2.71
C TYR A 7 6.91 -15.77 -3.60
N ILE A 8 6.18 -15.41 -4.63
CA ILE A 8 5.53 -16.36 -5.52
C ILE A 8 5.94 -16.05 -6.95
N ILE A 9 6.43 -17.05 -7.66
CA ILE A 9 6.67 -16.99 -9.11
C ILE A 9 5.58 -17.82 -9.78
N LYS A 10 4.94 -17.23 -10.79
CA LYS A 10 4.04 -17.95 -11.70
C LYS A 10 4.61 -17.87 -13.12
N GLU A 11 4.85 -19.02 -13.75
CA GLU A 11 5.44 -19.12 -15.08
C GLU A 11 5.05 -20.46 -15.73
N ASN A 12 4.59 -20.41 -16.98
CA ASN A 12 4.05 -21.55 -17.73
C ASN A 12 2.93 -22.30 -16.97
N ASP A 13 2.02 -21.56 -16.33
CA ASP A 13 0.97 -22.11 -15.44
C ASP A 13 1.50 -22.88 -14.20
N GLU A 14 2.81 -22.91 -13.97
CA GLU A 14 3.41 -23.46 -12.76
C GLU A 14 3.56 -22.37 -11.68
N ILE A 15 3.38 -22.76 -10.42
CA ILE A 15 3.52 -21.87 -9.26
C ILE A 15 4.66 -22.40 -8.40
N GLU A 16 5.67 -21.55 -8.17
CA GLU A 16 6.73 -21.78 -7.20
C GLU A 16 6.62 -20.78 -6.05
N ILE A 17 6.70 -21.27 -4.82
CA ILE A 17 6.51 -20.47 -3.61
C ILE A 17 7.81 -20.47 -2.83
N PHE A 18 8.18 -19.31 -2.32
CA PHE A 18 9.38 -19.09 -1.53
C PHE A 18 9.07 -18.18 -0.34
N ALA A 19 9.93 -18.21 0.68
CA ALA A 19 9.85 -17.29 1.81
C ALA A 19 11.23 -16.95 2.36
N ASN A 20 11.29 -15.79 3.03
CA ASN A 20 12.43 -15.39 3.83
C ASN A 20 11.98 -14.91 5.21
N TYR A 21 12.70 -15.32 6.25
CA TYR A 21 12.50 -14.84 7.61
C TYR A 21 13.09 -13.43 7.73
N ARG A 22 12.28 -12.46 8.16
CA ARG A 22 12.66 -11.03 8.19
C ARG A 22 13.17 -10.52 6.84
N GLY A 23 12.50 -10.95 5.76
CA GLY A 23 12.82 -10.57 4.38
C GLY A 23 12.46 -9.14 4.01
N ASP A 24 11.76 -8.43 4.90
CA ASP A 24 11.33 -7.04 4.76
C ASP A 24 12.50 -6.06 4.61
N TYR A 25 13.62 -6.32 5.30
CA TYR A 25 14.77 -5.40 5.32
C TYR A 25 15.42 -5.17 3.96
N THR A 26 15.25 -6.08 3.00
CA THR A 26 15.89 -5.98 1.68
C THR A 26 14.90 -6.01 0.54
N PHE A 27 13.64 -6.31 0.85
CA PHE A 27 12.55 -6.49 -0.09
C PHE A 27 12.51 -5.40 -1.17
N LEU A 28 12.47 -4.12 -0.76
CA LEU A 28 12.40 -2.98 -1.68
C LEU A 28 13.60 -2.92 -2.63
N SER A 29 14.81 -3.22 -2.11
CA SER A 29 16.06 -3.19 -2.84
C SER A 29 16.19 -4.27 -3.91
N ASP A 30 15.44 -5.36 -3.80
CA ASP A 30 15.58 -6.50 -4.70
C ASP A 30 14.43 -6.58 -5.72
N ILE A 31 13.29 -5.96 -5.41
CA ILE A 31 12.17 -5.86 -6.36
C ILE A 31 12.34 -4.70 -7.35
N PHE A 32 13.06 -3.61 -7.02
CA PHE A 32 13.12 -2.43 -7.90
C PHE A 32 13.95 -2.62 -9.18
N LEU A 33 14.80 -3.65 -9.25
CA LEU A 33 15.75 -3.82 -10.35
C LEU A 33 15.11 -4.37 -11.64
N GLY A 34 13.86 -4.82 -11.57
CA GLY A 34 13.09 -5.34 -12.69
C GLY A 34 12.87 -6.86 -12.61
N PRO A 35 11.97 -7.40 -13.44
CA PRO A 35 11.37 -8.72 -13.24
C PRO A 35 12.38 -9.88 -13.27
N ILE A 36 13.40 -9.79 -14.13
CA ILE A 36 14.43 -10.84 -14.24
C ILE A 36 15.28 -10.90 -12.97
N LEU A 37 15.78 -9.75 -12.49
CA LEU A 37 16.61 -9.70 -11.29
C LEU A 37 15.79 -10.04 -10.04
N THR A 38 14.52 -9.64 -10.01
CA THR A 38 13.60 -10.02 -8.94
C THR A 38 13.32 -11.52 -8.93
N LYS A 39 13.13 -12.17 -10.09
CA LYS A 39 13.03 -13.63 -10.17
C LYS A 39 14.28 -14.33 -9.61
N GLU A 40 15.46 -13.86 -10.01
CA GLU A 40 16.74 -14.42 -9.52
C GLU A 40 16.89 -14.25 -8.01
N PHE A 41 16.46 -13.12 -7.45
CA PHE A 41 16.41 -12.90 -6.01
C PHE A 41 15.44 -13.88 -5.32
N ILE A 42 14.21 -14.02 -5.83
CA ILE A 42 13.20 -14.91 -5.27
C ILE A 42 13.68 -16.37 -5.25
N LYS A 43 14.29 -16.84 -6.35
CA LYS A 43 14.80 -18.22 -6.46
C LYS A 43 15.92 -18.56 -5.48
N ARG A 44 16.56 -17.56 -4.88
CA ARG A 44 17.58 -17.75 -3.84
C ARG A 44 16.98 -17.89 -2.45
N GLN A 45 15.71 -17.55 -2.26
CA GLN A 45 15.01 -17.68 -0.98
C GLN A 45 14.68 -19.14 -0.66
N THR A 46 14.10 -19.39 0.51
CA THR A 46 13.74 -20.76 0.91
C THR A 46 12.49 -21.19 0.15
N LYS A 47 12.61 -22.20 -0.72
CA LYS A 47 11.46 -22.78 -1.43
C LYS A 47 10.51 -23.46 -0.43
N LEU A 48 9.21 -23.24 -0.61
CA LEU A 48 8.13 -23.82 0.17
C LEU A 48 7.27 -24.75 -0.69
N GLU A 49 6.66 -25.75 -0.06
CA GLU A 49 5.70 -26.66 -0.70
C GLU A 49 4.32 -26.00 -0.88
N SER A 50 3.99 -25.02 -0.04
CA SER A 50 2.71 -24.31 -0.08
C SER A 50 2.86 -22.90 0.51
N THR A 51 1.85 -22.05 0.31
CA THR A 51 1.77 -20.76 1.01
C THR A 51 1.67 -21.02 2.52
N LYS A 52 2.16 -20.09 3.34
CA LYS A 52 1.99 -20.21 4.80
C LYS A 52 0.56 -19.91 5.25
N GLY A 53 -0.20 -19.18 4.44
CA GLY A 53 -1.63 -18.96 4.67
C GLY A 53 -1.97 -17.93 5.75
N ASP A 54 -0.98 -17.21 6.25
CA ASP A 54 -1.07 -16.13 7.23
C ASP A 54 -0.62 -14.77 6.65
N ASN A 55 -0.73 -13.72 7.47
CA ASN A 55 -0.39 -12.35 7.10
C ASN A 55 1.13 -12.22 7.00
N ALA A 56 1.72 -12.29 5.81
CA ALA A 56 3.14 -11.97 5.65
C ALA A 56 3.38 -10.47 5.94
N PHE A 57 4.60 -10.10 6.34
CA PHE A 57 4.96 -8.68 6.46
C PHE A 57 5.00 -8.00 5.09
N SER A 58 5.51 -8.74 4.11
CA SER A 58 5.40 -8.41 2.69
C SER A 58 5.16 -9.65 1.86
N ALA A 59 4.42 -9.52 0.77
CA ALA A 59 4.23 -10.59 -0.19
C ALA A 59 4.27 -10.06 -1.63
N ILE A 60 4.81 -10.86 -2.55
CA ILE A 60 4.68 -10.60 -3.99
C ILE A 60 4.27 -11.82 -4.78
N VAL A 61 3.55 -11.57 -5.88
CA VAL A 61 3.36 -12.53 -6.97
C VAL A 61 3.96 -11.94 -8.22
N LEU A 62 4.99 -12.61 -8.75
CA LEU A 62 5.64 -12.30 -10.01
C LEU A 62 5.11 -13.27 -11.07
N ASP A 63 4.11 -12.83 -11.84
CA ASP A 63 3.44 -13.62 -12.87
C ASP A 63 4.01 -13.30 -14.26
N PHE A 64 4.86 -14.19 -14.76
CA PHE A 64 5.48 -14.07 -16.08
C PHE A 64 4.51 -14.33 -17.23
N ASP A 65 3.46 -15.11 -17.01
CA ASP A 65 2.49 -15.45 -18.06
C ASP A 65 1.69 -14.22 -18.45
N ASN A 66 1.24 -13.47 -17.44
CA ASN A 66 0.44 -12.26 -17.62
C ASN A 66 1.26 -10.97 -17.59
N LYS A 67 2.56 -11.06 -17.26
CA LYS A 67 3.43 -9.91 -16.96
C LYS A 67 2.80 -9.02 -15.89
N GLU A 68 2.47 -9.60 -14.75
CA GLU A 68 1.92 -8.87 -13.62
C GLU A 68 2.78 -9.03 -12.37
N LEU A 69 2.92 -7.93 -11.61
CA LEU A 69 3.50 -7.93 -10.28
C LEU A 69 2.42 -7.48 -9.30
N LEU A 70 1.96 -8.41 -8.46
CA LEU A 70 1.08 -8.11 -7.33
C LEU A 70 1.92 -7.94 -6.08
N ILE A 71 1.68 -6.87 -5.31
CA ILE A 71 2.51 -6.48 -4.17
C ILE A 71 1.64 -6.23 -2.93
N GLU A 72 2.08 -6.76 -1.81
CA GLU A 72 1.58 -6.51 -0.47
C GLU A 72 2.79 -6.06 0.36
N ILE A 73 2.76 -4.83 0.87
CA ILE A 73 3.81 -4.33 1.77
C ILE A 73 3.15 -3.64 2.95
N TYR A 74 3.65 -3.92 4.14
CA TYR A 74 3.36 -3.07 5.28
C TYR A 74 4.19 -1.79 5.20
N GLN A 75 3.59 -0.66 5.55
CA GLN A 75 4.28 0.61 5.73
C GLN A 75 3.88 1.20 7.08
N ASP A 76 4.85 1.82 7.76
CA ASP A 76 4.60 2.46 9.04
C ASP A 76 3.68 3.66 8.88
N GLU A 77 2.78 3.83 9.84
CA GLU A 77 1.79 4.89 9.86
C GLU A 77 2.38 6.13 10.53
N GLU A 78 2.89 7.05 9.71
CA GLU A 78 3.44 8.31 10.18
C GLU A 78 2.39 9.43 10.03
N GLU A 79 2.26 10.31 11.04
CA GLU A 79 1.25 11.38 11.06
C GLU A 79 1.29 12.30 9.84
N ASP A 80 2.45 12.43 9.19
CA ASP A 80 2.65 13.23 7.98
C ASP A 80 2.29 12.49 6.68
N GLY A 81 1.83 11.25 6.76
CA GLY A 81 1.49 10.41 5.62
C GLY A 81 2.70 9.84 4.86
N SER A 82 3.93 9.96 5.38
CA SER A 82 5.11 9.48 4.64
C SER A 82 5.09 7.99 4.32
N GLY A 83 4.56 7.11 5.19
CA GLY A 83 4.38 5.69 4.85
C GLY A 83 3.42 5.44 3.69
N ILE A 84 2.33 6.21 3.65
CA ILE A 84 1.35 6.21 2.55
C ILE A 84 2.04 6.59 1.23
N PHE A 85 2.75 7.72 1.24
CA PHE A 85 3.45 8.23 0.07
C PHE A 85 4.59 7.31 -0.37
N SER A 86 5.20 6.57 0.56
CA SER A 86 6.22 5.58 0.25
C SER A 86 5.68 4.45 -0.62
N THR A 87 4.45 3.98 -0.35
CA THR A 87 3.78 2.99 -1.22
C THR A 87 3.50 3.57 -2.61
N GLU A 88 2.97 4.80 -2.68
CA GLU A 88 2.67 5.47 -3.96
C GLU A 88 3.92 5.65 -4.83
N ILE A 89 4.99 6.17 -4.24
CA ILE A 89 6.29 6.37 -4.91
C ILE A 89 6.87 5.03 -5.35
N LEU A 90 6.83 4.00 -4.49
CA LEU A 90 7.32 2.67 -4.83
C LEU A 90 6.61 2.09 -6.05
N LEU A 91 5.28 2.12 -6.08
CA LEU A 91 4.50 1.60 -7.21
C LEU A 91 4.89 2.30 -8.51
N LYS A 92 5.09 3.62 -8.48
CA LYS A 92 5.54 4.40 -9.65
C LYS A 92 6.95 4.04 -10.11
N ILE A 93 7.87 3.83 -9.17
CA ILE A 93 9.21 3.34 -9.49
C ILE A 93 9.11 1.97 -10.16
N LEU A 94 8.31 1.05 -9.61
CA LEU A 94 8.15 -0.28 -10.17
C LEU A 94 7.53 -0.25 -11.57
N GLU A 95 6.51 0.57 -11.82
CA GLU A 95 5.94 0.80 -13.16
C GLU A 95 7.03 1.21 -14.17
N ALA A 96 7.93 2.13 -13.78
CA ALA A 96 9.04 2.57 -14.63
C ALA A 96 10.11 1.48 -14.84
N ARG A 97 10.32 0.62 -13.84
CA ARG A 97 11.35 -0.43 -13.87
C ARG A 97 10.89 -1.74 -14.48
N TYR A 98 9.59 -1.92 -14.68
CA TYR A 98 8.98 -3.13 -15.23
C TYR A 98 8.23 -2.81 -16.54
N PRO A 99 8.94 -2.47 -17.62
CA PRO A 99 8.31 -2.07 -18.88
C PRO A 99 7.45 -3.19 -19.44
N GLY A 100 6.18 -2.86 -19.71
CA GLY A 100 5.20 -3.80 -20.25
C GLY A 100 4.62 -4.78 -19.22
N TRP A 101 4.84 -4.55 -17.92
CA TRP A 101 4.16 -5.27 -16.85
C TRP A 101 3.05 -4.42 -16.22
N SER A 102 2.02 -5.09 -15.70
CA SER A 102 1.02 -4.46 -14.83
C SER A 102 1.48 -4.56 -13.37
N ILE A 103 1.60 -3.42 -12.69
CA ILE A 103 1.95 -3.36 -11.26
C ILE A 103 0.66 -3.13 -10.47
N LYS A 104 0.38 -4.01 -9.52
CA LYS A 104 -0.85 -4.00 -8.71
C LYS A 104 -0.51 -4.10 -7.23
N TYR A 105 -1.30 -3.39 -6.42
CA TYR A 105 -1.26 -3.50 -4.97
C TYR A 105 -2.37 -4.46 -4.49
N ALA A 106 -2.06 -5.34 -3.54
CA ALA A 106 -3.00 -6.28 -2.94
C ALA A 106 -3.83 -5.58 -1.85
N THR A 107 -4.92 -4.95 -2.26
CA THR A 107 -5.86 -4.19 -1.42
C THR A 107 -6.77 -5.04 -0.52
N ASN A 108 -6.57 -6.35 -0.43
CA ASN A 108 -7.19 -7.22 0.57
C ASN A 108 -6.17 -8.21 1.15
N GLY A 109 -4.88 -7.87 1.06
CA GLY A 109 -3.76 -8.69 1.52
C GLY A 109 -3.82 -10.12 0.96
N ILE A 110 -3.77 -11.10 1.85
CA ILE A 110 -3.81 -12.53 1.51
C ILE A 110 -5.01 -12.94 0.62
N LEU A 111 -6.17 -12.28 0.76
CA LEU A 111 -7.34 -12.63 -0.06
C LEU A 111 -7.11 -12.33 -1.54
N ASP A 112 -6.51 -11.19 -1.85
CA ASP A 112 -6.21 -10.84 -3.24
C ASP A 112 -5.17 -11.81 -3.81
N ARG A 113 -4.15 -12.17 -3.02
CA ARG A 113 -3.13 -13.15 -3.41
C ARG A 113 -3.72 -14.53 -3.69
N GLN A 114 -4.62 -15.01 -2.84
CA GLN A 114 -5.31 -16.29 -3.01
C GLN A 114 -6.24 -16.30 -4.23
N LYS A 115 -7.02 -15.23 -4.39
CA LYS A 115 -7.92 -15.04 -5.54
C LYS A 115 -7.11 -15.01 -6.84
N TYR A 116 -6.01 -14.27 -6.84
CA TYR A 116 -5.09 -14.15 -7.97
C TYR A 116 -4.55 -15.52 -8.40
N LEU A 117 -4.06 -16.31 -7.45
CA LEU A 117 -3.50 -17.64 -7.71
C LEU A 117 -4.56 -18.72 -7.97
N SER A 118 -5.85 -18.37 -7.97
CA SER A 118 -6.96 -19.31 -8.13
C SER A 118 -6.90 -20.52 -7.18
N ILE A 119 -6.39 -20.33 -5.96
CA ILE A 119 -6.24 -21.41 -4.97
C ILE A 119 -7.64 -21.74 -4.41
N ARG A 120 -8.31 -22.73 -5.03
CA ARG A 120 -9.73 -23.08 -4.83
C ARG A 120 -10.12 -23.60 -3.44
N ASN A 121 -9.18 -23.81 -2.52
CA ASN A 121 -9.42 -24.57 -1.28
C ASN A 121 -9.43 -23.75 0.01
N TYR A 122 -9.47 -22.42 -0.04
CA TYR A 122 -9.60 -21.65 1.19
C TYR A 122 -11.06 -21.61 1.64
N LYS A 123 -11.33 -22.07 2.87
CA LYS A 123 -12.66 -21.95 3.49
C LYS A 123 -13.09 -20.49 3.43
N SER A 124 -14.32 -20.25 2.95
CA SER A 124 -14.94 -18.92 2.93
C SER A 124 -14.62 -18.18 4.22
N ILE A 125 -13.94 -17.03 4.13
CA ILE A 125 -13.74 -16.19 5.30
C ILE A 125 -15.13 -15.86 5.84
N VAL A 126 -15.37 -16.29 7.08
CA VAL A 126 -16.59 -16.00 7.79
C VAL A 126 -16.71 -14.49 7.86
N PHE A 127 -17.88 -13.98 7.52
CA PHE A 127 -18.24 -12.60 7.76
C PHE A 127 -18.21 -12.37 9.27
N CYS A 128 -17.10 -11.82 9.77
CA CYS A 128 -17.04 -11.34 11.13
C CYS A 128 -17.54 -9.88 11.13
N ASP A 129 -18.33 -9.54 12.14
CA ASP A 129 -18.57 -8.13 12.44
C ASP A 129 -17.23 -7.45 12.80
N TYR A 130 -17.16 -6.14 12.63
CA TYR A 130 -15.96 -5.36 12.94
C TYR A 130 -15.54 -5.59 14.40
N ASP A 131 -14.30 -6.03 14.59
CA ASP A 131 -13.71 -6.27 15.91
C ASP A 131 -12.72 -5.14 16.25
N LYS A 132 -13.24 -4.10 16.91
CA LYS A 132 -12.46 -2.93 17.34
C LYS A 132 -11.25 -3.26 18.23
N ASP A 133 -11.26 -4.40 18.92
CA ASP A 133 -10.23 -4.76 19.89
C ASP A 133 -9.12 -5.62 19.25
N GLY A 134 -9.29 -6.01 17.98
CA GLY A 134 -8.39 -6.89 17.24
C GLY A 134 -7.41 -6.21 16.28
N TRP A 135 -7.58 -4.91 16.01
CA TRP A 135 -6.84 -4.20 14.96
C TRP A 135 -6.34 -2.84 15.46
N ASP A 136 -5.04 -2.60 15.33
CA ASP A 136 -4.44 -1.28 15.53
C ASP A 136 -4.51 -0.54 14.20
N GLU A 137 -5.58 0.23 14.00
CA GLU A 137 -5.86 0.92 12.74
C GLU A 137 -5.46 2.39 12.82
N PRO A 138 -5.02 2.97 11.69
CA PRO A 138 -4.59 4.35 11.67
C PRO A 138 -5.77 5.27 11.98
N ARG A 139 -5.54 6.17 12.92
CA ARG A 139 -6.52 7.17 13.33
C ARG A 139 -6.42 8.41 12.44
N GLY A 140 -7.55 9.09 12.26
CA GLY A 140 -7.61 10.31 11.46
C GLY A 140 -8.30 10.09 10.12
N THR A 141 -9.61 10.32 10.13
CA THR A 141 -10.46 10.20 8.95
C THR A 141 -10.94 11.58 8.51
N LEU A 142 -10.70 11.92 7.24
CA LEU A 142 -11.26 13.12 6.62
C LEU A 142 -12.68 12.84 6.16
N ILE A 143 -13.65 13.64 6.60
CA ILE A 143 -15.05 13.50 6.22
C ILE A 143 -15.46 14.73 5.40
N SER A 144 -16.18 14.52 4.30
CA SER A 144 -16.86 15.61 3.61
C SER A 144 -18.29 15.28 3.22
N LEU A 145 -19.16 16.28 3.34
CA LEU A 145 -20.60 16.17 3.16
C LEU A 145 -21.08 17.24 2.19
N ASN A 146 -21.73 16.83 1.10
CA ASN A 146 -22.28 17.73 0.09
C ASN A 146 -23.82 17.67 0.08
N ASP A 147 -24.49 18.79 0.37
CA ASP A 147 -25.95 18.87 0.52
C ASP A 147 -26.67 19.84 -0.46
N ASN A 148 -26.04 20.16 -1.60
CA ASN A 148 -26.41 21.19 -2.61
C ASN A 148 -26.01 22.62 -2.27
N SER A 149 -25.96 22.97 -0.98
CA SER A 149 -25.74 24.36 -0.58
C SER A 149 -24.26 24.64 -0.32
N GLU A 150 -23.58 23.67 0.30
CA GLU A 150 -22.17 23.75 0.65
C GLU A 150 -21.58 22.35 0.81
N THR A 151 -20.25 22.29 0.67
CA THR A 151 -19.48 21.11 1.08
C THR A 151 -18.90 21.36 2.46
N LYS A 152 -19.37 20.63 3.45
CA LYS A 152 -18.81 20.66 4.81
C LYS A 152 -17.66 19.67 4.91
N ILE A 153 -16.62 20.04 5.65
CA ILE A 153 -15.41 19.23 5.80
C ILE A 153 -15.08 19.13 7.28
N PHE A 154 -14.81 17.92 7.74
CA PHE A 154 -14.49 17.66 9.14
C PHE A 154 -13.37 16.65 9.29
N TRP A 155 -12.74 16.70 10.46
CA TRP A 155 -11.79 15.69 10.90
C TRP A 155 -12.38 14.84 12.02
N ASN A 156 -12.13 13.53 11.96
CA ASN A 156 -12.49 12.60 13.01
C ASN A 156 -11.27 11.80 13.45
N GLU A 157 -11.04 11.70 14.76
CA GLU A 157 -9.89 10.98 15.33
C GLU A 157 -10.04 9.46 15.26
N LEU A 158 -11.20 8.94 14.87
CA LEU A 158 -11.41 7.51 14.70
C LEU A 158 -10.88 7.01 13.35
N SER A 159 -10.58 5.72 13.27
CA SER A 159 -10.25 5.07 12.00
C SER A 159 -11.46 5.06 11.06
N LEU A 160 -11.21 4.92 9.76
CA LEU A 160 -12.28 4.76 8.77
C LEU A 160 -13.19 3.58 9.10
N TYR A 161 -12.61 2.48 9.57
CA TYR A 161 -13.33 1.23 9.80
C TYR A 161 -14.10 1.26 11.12
N GLU A 162 -13.70 2.08 12.09
CA GLU A 162 -14.54 2.40 13.25
C GLU A 162 -15.78 3.22 12.86
N LEU A 163 -15.67 4.03 11.81
CA LEU A 163 -16.74 4.92 11.34
C LEU A 163 -17.75 4.23 10.43
N ILE A 164 -17.31 3.30 9.58
CA ILE A 164 -18.18 2.57 8.65
C ILE A 164 -19.41 1.95 9.35
N PRO A 165 -19.28 1.19 10.46
CA PRO A 165 -20.40 0.57 11.15
C PRO A 165 -21.40 1.54 11.77
N LYS A 166 -21.01 2.80 11.99
CA LYS A 166 -21.87 3.79 12.63
C LYS A 166 -22.93 4.37 11.69
N GLY A 167 -22.75 4.24 10.38
CA GLY A 167 -23.74 4.64 9.38
C GLY A 167 -23.94 6.17 9.27
N THR A 168 -24.99 6.55 8.53
CA THR A 168 -25.34 7.97 8.26
C THR A 168 -25.65 8.76 9.53
N ASP A 169 -26.25 8.12 10.52
CA ASP A 169 -26.73 8.79 11.74
C ASP A 169 -25.57 9.37 12.54
N PHE A 170 -24.39 8.74 12.48
CA PHE A 170 -23.19 9.27 13.14
C PHE A 170 -22.72 10.58 12.53
N ILE A 171 -22.61 10.61 11.21
CA ILE A 171 -22.13 11.78 10.48
C ILE A 171 -23.04 12.99 10.70
N LEU A 172 -24.36 12.75 10.79
CA LEU A 172 -25.35 13.81 10.94
C LEU A 172 -25.51 14.33 12.38
N ASN A 173 -25.11 13.55 13.39
CA ASN A 173 -25.44 13.84 14.79
C ASN A 173 -24.23 14.08 15.72
N GLU A 174 -23.00 13.77 15.31
CA GLU A 174 -21.81 14.03 16.15
C GLU A 174 -21.18 15.41 15.91
N GLU A 175 -20.62 15.97 16.98
CA GLU A 175 -19.71 17.13 16.96
C GLU A 175 -18.41 16.74 16.25
N ASN A 176 -18.45 16.67 14.92
CA ASN A 176 -17.23 16.56 14.13
C ASN A 176 -16.44 17.86 14.29
N GLN A 177 -15.11 17.75 14.41
CA GLN A 177 -14.28 18.94 14.52
C GLN A 177 -14.20 19.64 13.15
N ASP A 178 -14.65 20.88 13.09
CA ASP A 178 -14.51 21.76 11.92
C ASP A 178 -13.04 22.10 11.60
N ASN A 179 -12.09 21.67 12.44
CA ASN A 179 -10.68 21.98 12.30
C ASN A 179 -9.88 20.76 11.84
N VAL A 180 -9.66 20.68 10.53
CA VAL A 180 -8.75 19.70 9.93
C VAL A 180 -7.30 20.08 10.28
N PRO A 181 -6.52 19.22 10.96
CA PRO A 181 -5.15 19.55 11.35
C PRO A 181 -4.30 19.91 10.14
N GLU A 182 -3.55 21.01 10.23
CA GLU A 182 -2.68 21.50 9.14
C GLU A 182 -1.39 20.68 8.99
N ASN A 183 -1.02 19.91 10.01
CA ASN A 183 0.24 19.19 10.11
C ASN A 183 0.07 17.66 10.09
N ARG A 184 -1.15 17.16 9.82
CA ARG A 184 -1.45 15.72 9.82
C ARG A 184 -2.16 15.33 8.54
N PHE A 185 -1.70 14.22 7.97
CA PHE A 185 -2.32 13.63 6.80
C PHE A 185 -3.42 12.63 7.22
N PRO A 186 -4.61 12.63 6.59
CA PRO A 186 -5.64 11.64 6.87
C PRO A 186 -5.22 10.26 6.37
N PHE A 187 -5.55 9.21 7.13
CA PHE A 187 -5.29 7.82 6.74
C PHE A 187 -6.47 7.13 6.08
N GLY A 188 -7.64 7.77 6.15
CA GLY A 188 -8.82 7.39 5.40
C GLY A 188 -9.73 8.59 5.19
N GLY A 189 -10.76 8.38 4.39
CA GLY A 189 -11.79 9.39 4.28
C GLY A 189 -13.10 8.88 3.73
N ILE A 190 -14.13 9.69 4.02
CA ILE A 190 -15.51 9.46 3.65
C ILE A 190 -15.99 10.72 2.93
N HIS A 191 -16.51 10.55 1.72
CA HIS A 191 -17.28 11.59 1.06
C HIS A 191 -18.71 11.12 0.87
N VAL A 192 -19.67 11.97 1.25
CA VAL A 192 -21.10 11.72 1.07
C VAL A 192 -21.71 12.82 0.22
N ASP A 193 -22.29 12.44 -0.90
CA ASP A 193 -23.15 13.30 -1.72
C ASP A 193 -24.61 12.91 -1.48
N PHE A 194 -25.34 13.78 -0.78
CA PHE A 194 -26.74 13.54 -0.43
C PHE A 194 -27.69 13.60 -1.63
N ASN A 195 -27.29 14.25 -2.71
CA ASN A 195 -28.15 14.54 -3.86
C ASN A 195 -28.18 13.37 -4.82
N ASP A 196 -26.98 12.93 -5.18
CA ASP A 196 -26.78 11.79 -6.03
C ASP A 196 -26.92 10.46 -5.27
N LYS A 197 -27.02 10.53 -3.92
CA LYS A 197 -26.94 9.38 -3.02
C LYS A 197 -25.73 8.52 -3.33
N LYS A 198 -24.60 9.19 -3.55
CA LYS A 198 -23.30 8.55 -3.79
C LYS A 198 -22.43 8.75 -2.59
N MET A 199 -21.61 7.77 -2.33
CA MET A 199 -20.54 7.90 -1.38
C MET A 199 -19.31 7.15 -1.84
N PHE A 200 -18.16 7.68 -1.45
CA PHE A 200 -16.93 6.91 -1.56
C PHE A 200 -16.16 6.93 -0.26
N PHE A 201 -15.54 5.79 -0.01
CA PHE A 201 -14.56 5.60 1.03
C PHE A 201 -13.20 5.51 0.37
N TRP A 202 -12.18 6.11 0.97
CA TRP A 202 -10.81 5.83 0.58
C TRP A 202 -9.97 5.52 1.80
N TYR A 203 -8.95 4.69 1.59
CA TYR A 203 -8.09 4.15 2.62
C TYR A 203 -6.72 3.80 2.03
N PHE A 204 -5.74 3.62 2.92
CA PHE A 204 -4.42 3.14 2.56
C PHE A 204 -4.16 1.74 3.06
N ASN A 205 -4.55 1.45 4.30
CA ASN A 205 -4.38 0.11 4.85
C ASN A 205 -5.65 -0.69 4.62
N PRO A 206 -5.63 -1.67 3.71
CA PRO A 206 -6.83 -2.42 3.36
C PRO A 206 -7.31 -3.29 4.51
N THR A 207 -8.56 -3.11 4.92
CA THR A 207 -9.24 -4.04 5.82
C THR A 207 -10.15 -4.97 5.01
N PRO A 208 -9.95 -6.29 5.07
CA PRO A 208 -10.83 -7.24 4.42
C PRO A 208 -12.29 -6.97 4.78
N GLN A 209 -13.17 -6.99 3.78
CA GLN A 209 -14.62 -6.88 3.95
C GLN A 209 -15.18 -5.50 4.33
N ALA A 210 -14.34 -4.45 4.40
CA ALA A 210 -14.81 -3.08 4.67
C ALA A 210 -15.97 -2.65 3.75
N GLU A 211 -15.90 -3.04 2.47
CA GLU A 211 -16.97 -2.78 1.49
C GLU A 211 -18.32 -3.36 1.91
N LYS A 212 -18.30 -4.59 2.41
CA LYS A 212 -19.53 -5.27 2.80
C LYS A 212 -20.12 -4.65 4.05
N TRP A 213 -19.29 -4.17 4.98
CA TRP A 213 -19.76 -3.39 6.13
C TRP A 213 -20.40 -2.10 5.67
N ALA A 214 -19.77 -1.33 4.78
CA ALA A 214 -20.38 -0.09 4.29
C ALA A 214 -21.72 -0.35 3.60
N ILE A 215 -21.82 -1.35 2.73
CA ILE A 215 -23.09 -1.71 2.09
C ILE A 215 -24.17 -2.10 3.14
N LYS A 216 -23.77 -2.78 4.22
CA LYS A 216 -24.69 -3.18 5.32
C LYS A 216 -25.24 -1.97 6.08
N TYR A 217 -24.38 -0.99 6.40
CA TYR A 217 -24.70 0.14 7.29
C TYR A 217 -25.15 1.41 6.56
N TRP A 218 -24.80 1.58 5.29
CA TRP A 218 -25.09 2.78 4.47
C TRP A 218 -26.13 2.50 3.39
N LYS A 219 -27.31 2.04 3.83
CA LYS A 219 -28.38 1.63 2.90
C LYS A 219 -28.92 2.82 2.11
N GLY A 220 -29.14 2.59 0.81
CA GLY A 220 -29.73 3.56 -0.09
C GLY A 220 -28.72 4.51 -0.75
N TYR A 221 -27.42 4.32 -0.49
CA TYR A 221 -26.34 4.98 -1.22
C TYR A 221 -25.67 4.02 -2.19
N GLU A 222 -25.23 4.55 -3.33
CA GLU A 222 -24.22 3.92 -4.18
C GLU A 222 -22.86 4.09 -3.50
N VAL A 223 -22.26 2.97 -3.09
CA VAL A 223 -21.00 2.96 -2.34
C VAL A 223 -19.86 2.54 -3.24
N SER A 224 -18.77 3.32 -3.24
CA SER A 224 -17.51 2.96 -3.89
C SER A 224 -16.32 3.02 -2.92
N PHE A 225 -15.31 2.20 -3.21
CA PHE A 225 -14.09 2.11 -2.41
C PHE A 225 -12.88 2.42 -3.28
N LEU A 226 -12.08 3.38 -2.85
CA LEU A 226 -10.92 3.87 -3.58
C LEU A 226 -9.68 3.64 -2.74
N PHE A 227 -8.92 2.60 -3.05
CA PHE A 227 -7.55 2.48 -2.53
C PHE A 227 -6.74 3.69 -2.98
N ASN A 228 -6.07 4.35 -2.03
CA ASN A 228 -5.29 5.56 -2.32
C ASN A 228 -6.15 6.67 -2.99
N GLY A 229 -7.42 6.80 -2.56
CA GLY A 229 -8.39 7.74 -3.15
C GLY A 229 -8.30 9.19 -2.63
N TYR A 230 -7.31 9.54 -1.81
CA TYR A 230 -7.22 10.87 -1.19
C TYR A 230 -7.17 12.00 -2.21
N ARG A 231 -6.49 11.80 -3.36
CA ARG A 231 -6.41 12.82 -4.43
C ARG A 231 -7.79 13.15 -5.00
N ASN A 232 -8.63 12.14 -5.20
CA ASN A 232 -10.01 12.35 -5.64
C ASN A 232 -10.79 13.13 -4.59
N HIS A 233 -10.60 12.80 -3.31
CA HIS A 233 -11.23 13.53 -2.22
C HIS A 233 -10.77 14.99 -2.19
N PHE A 234 -9.47 15.25 -2.27
CA PHE A 234 -8.94 16.62 -2.17
C PHE A 234 -9.30 17.47 -3.39
N ASN A 235 -9.40 16.87 -4.57
CA ASN A 235 -9.87 17.53 -5.78
C ASN A 235 -11.32 18.02 -5.63
N ILE A 236 -12.21 17.19 -5.05
CA ILE A 236 -13.60 17.59 -4.78
C ILE A 236 -13.67 18.77 -3.83
N LEU A 237 -12.75 18.81 -2.86
CA LEU A 237 -12.74 19.83 -1.82
C LEU A 237 -11.95 21.09 -2.20
N GLU A 238 -11.33 21.13 -3.39
CA GLU A 238 -10.43 22.21 -3.84
C GLU A 238 -9.35 22.57 -2.80
N LEU A 239 -8.88 21.57 -2.03
CA LEU A 239 -8.03 21.83 -0.86
C LEU A 239 -6.56 21.95 -1.24
N SER A 240 -6.19 23.13 -1.75
CA SER A 240 -4.77 23.49 -1.90
C SER A 240 -4.02 23.49 -0.57
N LYS A 241 -4.73 23.58 0.57
CA LYS A 241 -4.14 23.58 1.92
C LYS A 241 -3.37 22.31 2.27
N PHE A 242 -3.67 21.19 1.61
CA PHE A 242 -2.94 19.94 1.84
C PHE A 242 -1.67 19.79 1.01
N ASN A 243 -1.41 20.71 0.06
CA ASN A 243 -0.23 20.62 -0.79
C ASN A 243 1.05 20.61 0.04
N ASP A 244 1.13 21.43 1.10
CA ASP A 244 2.33 21.49 1.93
C ASP A 244 2.58 20.18 2.71
N VAL A 245 1.52 19.57 3.27
CA VAL A 245 1.62 18.26 3.95
C VAL A 245 1.98 17.17 2.96
N ILE A 246 1.35 17.14 1.78
CA ILE A 246 1.66 16.17 0.72
C ILE A 246 3.13 16.31 0.29
N ASN A 247 3.59 17.51 -0.02
CA ASN A 247 4.96 17.74 -0.47
C ASN A 247 5.98 17.36 0.62
N CYS A 248 5.70 17.71 1.88
CA CYS A 248 6.52 17.33 3.02
C CYS A 248 6.59 15.80 3.17
N GLY A 249 5.44 15.12 3.19
CA GLY A 249 5.35 13.67 3.33
C GLY A 249 5.98 12.93 2.15
N MET A 250 5.78 13.40 0.91
CA MET A 250 6.42 12.85 -0.29
C MET A 250 7.95 12.98 -0.23
N THR A 251 8.46 14.14 0.20
CA THR A 251 9.91 14.36 0.36
C THR A 251 10.49 13.39 1.38
N LYS A 252 9.83 13.23 2.54
CA LYS A 252 10.25 12.27 3.57
C LYS A 252 10.19 10.84 3.07
N ALA A 253 9.10 10.45 2.42
CA ALA A 253 8.92 9.13 1.82
C ALA A 253 10.02 8.80 0.80
N LEU A 254 10.36 9.75 -0.08
CA LEU A 254 11.42 9.58 -1.06
C LEU A 254 12.78 9.38 -0.39
N ASN A 255 13.08 10.17 0.65
CA ASN A 255 14.31 10.03 1.42
C ASN A 255 14.36 8.69 2.16
N ALA A 256 13.27 8.27 2.80
CA ALA A 256 13.17 6.99 3.49
C ALA A 256 13.35 5.80 2.54
N LEU A 257 12.77 5.86 1.34
CA LEU A 257 12.99 4.85 0.30
C LEU A 257 14.46 4.82 -0.14
N LYS A 258 15.09 5.98 -0.32
CA LYS A 258 16.52 6.08 -0.66
C LYS A 258 17.40 5.48 0.45
N GLU A 259 17.12 5.82 1.70
CA GLU A 259 17.83 5.29 2.88
C GLU A 259 17.63 3.79 3.01
N SER A 260 16.41 3.28 2.78
CA SER A 260 16.12 1.85 2.77
C SER A 260 16.99 1.11 1.74
N LEU A 261 17.14 1.65 0.53
CA LEU A 261 18.01 1.08 -0.50
C LEU A 261 19.49 1.04 -0.09
N VAL A 262 19.98 2.05 0.63
CA VAL A 262 21.35 2.07 1.17
C VAL A 262 21.49 1.05 2.28
N PHE A 263 20.58 1.08 3.25
CA PHE A 263 20.59 0.23 4.44
C PHE A 263 20.54 -1.26 4.08
N SER A 264 19.67 -1.65 3.15
CA SER A 264 19.59 -3.04 2.68
C SER A 264 20.97 -3.54 2.22
N TYR A 265 21.72 -2.71 1.48
CA TYR A 265 23.05 -3.08 0.99
C TYR A 265 24.11 -3.14 2.08
N GLU A 266 24.18 -2.15 2.97
CA GLU A 266 25.16 -2.13 4.05
C GLU A 266 25.00 -3.36 4.94
N ARG A 267 23.76 -3.71 5.29
CA ARG A 267 23.45 -4.92 6.04
C ARG A 267 23.81 -6.20 5.29
N TYR A 268 23.64 -6.24 3.98
CA TYR A 268 24.15 -7.34 3.14
C TYR A 268 25.66 -7.51 3.28
N SER A 269 26.42 -6.41 3.29
CA SER A 269 27.88 -6.45 3.39
C SER A 269 28.38 -6.93 4.75
N GLU A 270 27.66 -6.62 5.82
CA GLU A 270 27.98 -7.09 7.17
C GLU A 270 27.68 -8.59 7.33
N ILE A 271 26.53 -9.05 6.85
CA ILE A 271 26.11 -10.46 6.93
C ILE A 271 27.00 -11.35 6.02
N SER A 272 27.37 -10.86 4.82
CA SER A 272 28.13 -11.64 3.83
C SER A 272 29.56 -11.97 4.26
N SER A 273 30.12 -11.25 5.23
CA SER A 273 31.42 -11.56 5.82
C SER A 273 31.47 -12.94 6.50
N SER A 274 30.30 -13.55 6.77
CA SER A 274 30.17 -14.83 7.48
C SER A 274 29.56 -15.97 6.66
N ASN A 275 29.11 -15.73 5.42
CA ASN A 275 28.30 -16.72 4.69
C ASN A 275 28.53 -16.66 3.17
N GLU A 276 29.15 -17.70 2.59
CA GLU A 276 29.49 -17.80 1.15
C GLU A 276 28.28 -17.62 0.22
N ARG A 277 27.07 -17.98 0.67
CA ARG A 277 25.82 -17.79 -0.08
C ARG A 277 25.51 -16.31 -0.33
N TYR A 278 25.81 -15.44 0.63
CA TYR A 278 25.59 -13.99 0.55
C TYR A 278 26.64 -13.28 -0.33
N ASN A 279 27.87 -13.79 -0.40
CA ASN A 279 28.89 -13.27 -1.33
C ASN A 279 28.54 -13.52 -2.81
N GLN A 280 27.60 -14.42 -3.12
CA GLN A 280 27.02 -14.59 -4.46
C GLN A 280 25.85 -13.63 -4.74
N GLU A 281 25.23 -13.05 -3.71
CA GLU A 281 24.12 -12.07 -3.81
C GLU A 281 24.64 -10.66 -4.12
N LEU A 282 25.79 -10.28 -3.56
CA LEU A 282 26.48 -9.01 -3.84
C LEU A 282 27.02 -8.87 -5.27
N LYS A 283 27.04 -9.95 -6.07
CA LYS A 283 27.64 -9.94 -7.43
C LYS A 283 26.77 -9.33 -8.53
N LEU A 284 25.51 -8.99 -8.26
CA LEU A 284 24.62 -8.50 -9.32
C LEU A 284 24.77 -7.01 -9.59
N MET A 285 25.02 -6.19 -8.57
CA MET A 285 25.16 -4.73 -8.69
C MET A 285 25.61 -4.12 -7.35
N ASN A 286 26.59 -3.21 -7.35
CA ASN A 286 27.03 -2.52 -6.12
C ASN A 286 26.05 -1.39 -5.70
N THR A 287 26.17 -0.87 -4.47
CA THR A 287 25.27 0.18 -3.94
C THR A 287 25.21 1.40 -4.85
N SER A 288 26.36 1.86 -5.34
CA SER A 288 26.45 3.06 -6.16
C SER A 288 25.70 2.89 -7.47
N GLU A 289 25.79 1.72 -8.10
CA GLU A 289 25.01 1.39 -9.30
C GLU A 289 23.51 1.34 -9.01
N ARG A 290 23.10 0.70 -7.90
CA ARG A 290 21.69 0.65 -7.48
C ARG A 290 21.11 2.04 -7.22
N LEU A 291 21.84 2.88 -6.48
CA LEU A 291 21.48 4.28 -6.22
C LEU A 291 21.43 5.10 -7.49
N ASN A 292 22.40 4.94 -8.39
CA ASN A 292 22.39 5.64 -9.68
C ASN A 292 21.17 5.26 -10.52
N ILE A 293 20.75 3.99 -10.51
CA ILE A 293 19.52 3.54 -11.19
C ILE A 293 18.29 4.17 -10.53
N PHE A 294 18.21 4.15 -9.19
CA PHE A 294 17.12 4.78 -8.45
C PHE A 294 17.02 6.27 -8.77
N GLU A 295 18.11 7.03 -8.61
CA GLU A 295 18.16 8.47 -8.89
C GLU A 295 17.82 8.79 -10.34
N LYS A 296 18.33 7.99 -11.29
CA LYS A 296 17.97 8.13 -12.70
C LYS A 296 16.46 7.91 -12.91
N THR A 297 15.88 6.90 -12.27
CA THR A 297 14.45 6.58 -12.38
C THR A 297 13.62 7.73 -11.81
N ILE A 298 13.97 8.26 -10.62
CA ILE A 298 13.31 9.42 -10.03
C ILE A 298 13.41 10.65 -10.94
N ASN A 299 14.59 10.90 -11.53
CA ASN A 299 14.78 12.02 -12.45
C ASN A 299 13.95 11.87 -13.74
N GLU A 300 13.80 10.66 -14.26
CA GLU A 300 12.94 10.36 -15.42
C GLU A 300 11.47 10.55 -15.09
N LEU A 301 11.04 10.07 -13.92
CA LEU A 301 9.70 10.30 -13.38
C LEU A 301 9.41 11.81 -13.30
N ASN A 302 10.29 12.59 -12.65
CA ASN A 302 10.13 14.04 -12.50
C ASN A 302 10.02 14.79 -13.84
N LYS A 303 10.78 14.38 -14.87
CA LYS A 303 10.73 14.99 -16.21
C LYS A 303 9.42 14.74 -16.94
N ASN A 304 8.77 13.60 -16.69
CA ASN A 304 7.53 13.20 -17.37
C ASN A 304 6.26 13.78 -16.72
N GLY A 305 6.38 14.91 -16.02
CA GLY A 305 5.25 15.57 -15.39
C GLY A 305 4.96 15.10 -13.96
N LEU A 306 5.88 14.36 -13.31
CA LEU A 306 5.79 14.16 -11.86
C LEU A 306 6.16 15.41 -11.02
N GLN A 307 6.29 16.60 -11.61
CA GLN A 307 6.34 17.85 -10.83
C GLN A 307 5.07 18.09 -9.96
N GLN A 308 4.06 17.22 -10.03
CA GLN A 308 2.93 17.19 -9.09
C GLN A 308 3.19 16.31 -7.84
N PHE A 309 4.39 15.76 -7.66
CA PHE A 309 4.75 14.82 -6.59
C PHE A 309 6.00 15.22 -5.79
N VAL A 310 6.71 16.29 -6.18
CA VAL A 310 7.80 16.93 -5.43
C VAL A 310 7.48 18.41 -5.27
#